data_AF-A0AA38I2M8-F1
#
_entry.id   AF-A0AA38I2M8-F1
#
_cell.length_a   1.000
_cell.length_b   1.000
_cell.length_c   1.000
_cell.angle_alpha   90.00
_cell.angle_beta   90.00
_cell.angle_gamma   90.00
#
_symmetry.space_group_name_H-M   'P 1'
#
loop_
_entity.id
_entity.type
_entity.pdbx_description
1 polymer ?
#
loop_
_entity_poly.entity_id
_entity_poly.type
_entity_poly.pdbx_seq_one_letter_code
_entity_poly.pdbx_strand_id
1 'polypeptide(L)'
;MEGRETRKFYLMRHGERLDYVFGDWMSQCFDKHGDYFPTNLNMPDTVPKRPQGHHVHIHDPPLTKTGIFQAQLTGEAFKKAQLDVSHVYCSPSLRCIQTCDAFLKGCSKKSEIKIRVEPGLYEWWVLFGDRLPDWLTPKEL
;
A
#
# COMPACT_ATOMS: atom_id res chain seq x y z
N MET A 1 16.26 -3.51 -38.57
CA MET A 1 17.02 -3.40 -37.32
C MET A 1 16.00 -3.19 -36.21
N GLU A 2 15.68 -4.22 -35.44
CA GLU A 2 14.86 -4.04 -34.23
C GLU A 2 15.63 -3.17 -33.25
N GLY A 3 15.05 -2.03 -32.89
CA GLY A 3 15.64 -1.11 -31.92
C GLY A 3 15.76 -1.80 -30.57
N ARG A 4 16.94 -1.72 -29.94
CA ARG A 4 17.18 -2.24 -28.59
C ARG A 4 16.15 -1.61 -27.64
N GLU A 5 15.27 -2.41 -27.05
CA GLU A 5 14.33 -1.90 -26.06
C GLU A 5 15.08 -1.41 -24.81
N THR A 6 14.90 -0.13 -24.48
CA THR A 6 15.50 0.47 -23.29
C THR A 6 14.73 0.03 -22.05
N ARG A 7 15.44 -0.58 -21.08
CA ARG A 7 14.86 -0.92 -19.78
C ARG A 7 14.50 0.36 -19.02
N LYS A 8 13.25 0.45 -18.56
CA LYS A 8 12.75 1.59 -17.78
C LYS A 8 12.63 1.21 -16.31
N PHE A 9 12.91 2.18 -15.45
CA PHE A 9 12.72 2.06 -14.01
C PHE A 9 11.80 3.19 -13.55
N TYR A 10 10.75 2.85 -12.81
CA TYR A 10 9.78 3.80 -12.30
C TYR A 10 9.79 3.74 -10.78
N LEU A 11 9.91 4.91 -10.14
CA LEU A 11 9.80 5.06 -8.70
C LEU A 11 8.49 5.78 -8.37
N MET A 12 7.70 5.20 -7.48
CA MET A 12 6.40 5.73 -7.08
C MET A 12 6.31 5.72 -5.55
N ARG A 13 5.91 6.88 -4.98
CA ARG A 13 5.56 6.96 -3.56
C ARG A 13 4.18 6.32 -3.33
N HIS A 14 3.95 5.76 -2.15
CA HIS A 14 2.63 5.28 -1.76
C HIS A 14 1.56 6.39 -1.84
N GLY A 15 0.29 5.99 -1.96
CA GLY A 15 -0.86 6.91 -1.93
C GLY A 15 -1.09 7.57 -0.56
N GLU A 16 -2.15 8.37 -0.48
CA GLU A 16 -2.60 9.02 0.77
C GLU A 16 -2.80 8.01 1.92
N ARG A 17 -2.19 8.30 3.07
CA ARG A 17 -2.24 7.45 4.27
C ARG A 17 -3.36 7.88 5.20
N LEU A 18 -3.98 6.90 5.88
CA LEU A 18 -5.08 7.12 6.81
C LEU A 18 -4.68 7.99 8.01
N ASP A 19 -3.53 7.72 8.62
CA ASP A 19 -3.01 8.43 9.80
C ASP A 19 -2.70 9.91 9.50
N TYR A 20 -2.20 10.21 8.30
CA TYR A 20 -1.94 11.59 7.89
C TYR A 20 -3.20 12.44 7.73
N VAL A 21 -4.31 11.82 7.33
CA VAL A 21 -5.57 12.54 7.11
C VAL A 21 -6.39 12.67 8.39
N PHE A 22 -6.44 11.61 9.21
CA PHE A 22 -7.37 11.53 10.33
C PHE A 22 -6.71 11.58 11.71
N GLY A 23 -5.37 11.61 11.80
CA GLY A 23 -4.65 11.72 13.06
C GLY A 23 -4.91 10.51 13.96
N ASP A 24 -5.60 10.72 15.09
CA ASP A 24 -5.95 9.69 16.06
C ASP A 24 -7.14 8.82 15.60
N TRP A 25 -7.02 8.24 14.41
CA TRP A 25 -8.04 7.34 13.85
C TRP A 25 -8.17 6.04 14.67
N MET A 26 -7.12 5.65 15.39
CA MET A 26 -7.08 4.44 16.21
C MET A 26 -8.11 4.47 17.35
N SER A 27 -8.29 5.61 18.02
CA SER A 27 -9.30 5.74 19.07
C SER A 27 -10.72 5.90 18.53
N GLN A 28 -10.86 6.31 17.26
CA GLN A 28 -12.15 6.68 16.66
C GLN A 28 -12.78 5.56 15.82
N CYS A 29 -11.98 4.63 15.30
CA CYS A 29 -12.41 3.65 14.30
C CYS A 29 -12.38 2.20 14.79
N PHE A 30 -12.19 1.97 16.09
CA PHE A 30 -12.22 0.63 16.69
C PHE A 30 -13.14 0.62 17.91
N ASP A 31 -13.92 -0.45 18.04
CA ASP A 31 -14.80 -0.62 19.19
C ASP A 31 -14.06 -1.25 20.38
N LYS A 32 -14.78 -1.46 21.50
CA LYS A 32 -14.23 -2.10 22.70
C LYS A 32 -13.76 -3.55 22.49
N HIS A 33 -14.15 -4.19 21.39
CA HIS A 33 -13.74 -5.53 21.00
C HIS A 33 -12.55 -5.51 20.02
N GLY A 34 -12.14 -4.33 19.56
CA GLY A 34 -11.08 -4.15 18.58
C GLY A 34 -11.54 -4.40 17.14
N ASP A 35 -12.84 -4.40 16.89
CA ASP A 35 -13.40 -4.50 15.55
C ASP A 35 -13.44 -3.10 14.90
N TYR A 36 -12.95 -3.03 13.66
CA TYR A 36 -12.84 -1.79 12.91
C TYR A 36 -14.19 -1.36 12.33
N PHE A 37 -14.51 -0.06 12.45
CA PHE A 37 -15.62 0.57 11.75
C PHE A 37 -15.21 1.94 11.18
N PRO A 38 -15.46 2.20 9.87
CA PRO A 38 -15.13 3.49 9.28
C PRO A 38 -16.11 4.57 9.72
N THR A 39 -15.59 5.75 10.11
CA THR A 39 -16.40 6.92 10.50
C THR A 39 -16.46 8.00 9.42
N ASN A 40 -15.68 7.86 8.34
CA ASN A 40 -15.65 8.79 7.22
C ASN A 40 -15.58 8.03 5.89
N LEU A 41 -16.21 8.59 4.83
CA LEU A 41 -16.27 7.96 3.51
C LEU A 41 -14.89 7.71 2.88
N ASN A 42 -13.87 8.51 3.21
CA ASN A 42 -12.50 8.32 2.70
C ASN A 42 -11.73 7.22 3.47
N MET A 43 -12.27 6.68 4.56
CA MET A 43 -11.65 5.56 5.28
C MET A 43 -11.88 4.24 4.53
N PRO A 44 -10.95 3.27 4.61
CA PRO A 44 -11.15 1.96 3.99
C PRO A 44 -12.33 1.24 4.64
N ASP A 45 -13.01 0.36 3.90
CA ASP A 45 -14.17 -0.38 4.43
C ASP A 45 -13.73 -1.45 5.45
N THR A 46 -12.51 -1.96 5.31
CA THR A 46 -11.91 -2.94 6.22
C THR A 46 -10.42 -2.63 6.41
N VAL A 47 -9.87 -3.10 7.52
CA VAL A 47 -8.42 -3.13 7.77
C VAL A 47 -7.99 -4.57 8.03
N PRO A 48 -6.77 -4.98 7.64
CA PRO A 48 -6.28 -6.33 7.90
C PRO A 48 -6.31 -6.66 9.40
N LYS A 49 -6.83 -7.84 9.75
CA LYS A 49 -6.70 -8.36 11.12
C LYS A 49 -5.26 -8.82 11.33
N ARG A 50 -4.62 -8.33 12.40
CA ARG A 50 -3.25 -8.69 12.76
C ARG A 50 -3.24 -9.52 14.04
N PRO A 51 -2.44 -10.60 14.14
CA PRO A 51 -2.37 -11.43 15.35
C PRO A 51 -2.01 -10.65 16.62
N GLN A 52 -1.24 -9.58 16.47
CA GLN A 52 -0.80 -8.70 17.55
C GLN A 52 -1.92 -7.76 18.04
N GLY A 53 -3.05 -7.66 17.32
CA GLY A 53 -4.17 -6.77 17.63
C GLY A 53 -4.17 -5.49 16.79
N HIS A 54 -5.24 -4.70 16.90
CA HIS A 54 -5.47 -3.52 16.06
C HIS A 54 -4.45 -2.39 16.30
N HIS A 55 -3.94 -2.24 17.52
CA HIS A 55 -3.04 -1.15 17.91
C HIS A 55 -1.78 -1.05 17.03
N VAL A 56 -1.30 -2.16 16.46
CA VAL A 56 -0.08 -2.16 15.64
C VAL A 56 -0.24 -1.41 14.31
N HIS A 57 -1.47 -1.14 13.86
CA HIS A 57 -1.72 -0.29 12.68
C HIS A 57 -1.23 1.15 12.85
N ILE A 58 -0.96 1.61 14.09
CA ILE A 58 -0.36 2.94 14.33
C ILE A 58 1.04 3.07 13.72
N HIS A 59 1.79 1.96 13.63
CA HIS A 59 3.14 1.92 13.07
C HIS A 59 3.16 1.49 11.60
N ASP A 60 2.04 1.00 11.09
CA ASP A 60 1.89 0.56 9.70
C ASP A 60 0.47 0.85 9.17
N PRO A 61 0.11 2.13 9.04
CA PRO A 61 -1.24 2.54 8.72
C PRO A 61 -1.61 2.19 7.27
N PRO A 62 -2.89 1.89 7.00
CA PRO A 62 -3.37 1.64 5.64
C PRO A 62 -3.48 2.94 4.82
N LEU A 63 -3.74 2.79 3.53
CA LEU A 63 -4.19 3.87 2.66
C LEU A 63 -5.65 4.25 2.95
N THR A 64 -6.00 5.49 2.61
CA THR A 64 -7.39 5.93 2.45
C THR A 64 -7.98 5.40 1.13
N LYS A 65 -9.30 5.53 0.94
CA LYS A 65 -9.92 5.25 -0.36
C LYS A 65 -9.38 6.18 -1.45
N THR A 66 -9.09 7.44 -1.13
CA THR A 66 -8.39 8.37 -2.04
C THR A 66 -7.00 7.86 -2.39
N GLY A 67 -6.22 7.38 -1.42
CA GLY A 67 -4.89 6.81 -1.66
C GLY A 67 -4.91 5.60 -2.58
N ILE A 68 -5.89 4.71 -2.40
CA ILE A 68 -6.14 3.58 -3.31
C ILE A 68 -6.50 4.08 -4.71
N PHE A 69 -7.38 5.07 -4.80
CA PHE A 69 -7.83 5.63 -6.08
C PHE A 69 -6.69 6.32 -6.85
N GLN A 70 -5.82 7.08 -6.17
CA GLN A 70 -4.61 7.68 -6.75
C GLN A 70 -3.73 6.62 -7.43
N ALA A 71 -3.48 5.51 -6.73
CA ALA A 71 -2.68 4.40 -7.25
C ALA A 71 -3.36 3.71 -8.45
N GLN A 72 -4.68 3.48 -8.37
CA GLN A 72 -5.43 2.87 -9.47
C GLN A 72 -5.41 3.75 -10.73
N LEU A 73 -5.67 5.06 -10.60
CA LEU A 73 -5.60 6.02 -11.72
C LEU A 73 -4.20 6.05 -12.36
N THR A 74 -3.14 5.93 -11.55
CA THR A 74 -1.77 5.86 -12.07
C THR A 74 -1.58 4.61 -12.93
N GLY A 75 -2.10 3.46 -12.49
CA GLY A 75 -2.06 2.23 -13.28
C GLY A 75 -2.88 2.31 -14.57
N GLU A 76 -4.05 2.94 -14.53
CA GLU A 76 -4.90 3.20 -15.70
C GLU A 76 -4.18 4.12 -16.72
N ALA A 77 -3.44 5.12 -16.23
CA ALA A 77 -2.62 5.98 -17.07
C ALA A 77 -1.48 5.21 -17.75
N PHE A 78 -0.81 4.29 -17.04
CA PHE A 78 0.18 3.38 -17.62
C PHE A 78 -0.41 2.53 -18.74
N LYS A 79 -1.58 1.95 -18.50
CA LYS A 79 -2.31 1.15 -19.50
C LYS A 79 -2.66 1.99 -20.73
N LYS A 80 -3.21 3.20 -20.53
CA LYS A 80 -3.57 4.12 -21.62
C LYS A 80 -2.35 4.55 -22.45
N ALA A 81 -1.20 4.76 -21.78
CA ALA A 81 0.06 5.11 -22.42
C ALA A 81 0.78 3.89 -23.04
N GLN A 82 0.18 2.70 -23.00
CA GLN A 82 0.76 1.45 -23.51
C GLN A 82 2.16 1.17 -22.92
N LEU A 83 2.36 1.52 -21.65
CA LEU A 83 3.59 1.23 -20.92
C LEU A 83 3.52 -0.20 -20.39
N ASP A 84 4.50 -1.03 -20.76
CA ASP A 84 4.62 -2.36 -20.19
C ASP A 84 5.23 -2.30 -18.78
N VAL A 85 4.77 -3.24 -17.95
CA VAL A 85 5.27 -3.47 -16.59
C VAL A 85 5.47 -4.96 -16.48
N SER A 86 6.71 -5.38 -16.24
CA SER A 86 7.07 -6.80 -16.15
C SER A 86 7.35 -7.23 -14.71
N HIS A 87 7.77 -6.31 -13.85
CA HIS A 87 8.10 -6.56 -12.44
C HIS A 87 7.63 -5.41 -11.54
N VAL A 88 7.16 -5.75 -10.35
CA VAL A 88 6.77 -4.78 -9.31
C VAL A 88 7.44 -5.16 -8.00
N TYR A 89 8.12 -4.20 -7.39
CA TYR A 89 8.72 -4.30 -6.07
C TYR A 89 8.12 -3.25 -5.15
N CYS A 90 7.99 -3.54 -3.86
CA CYS A 90 7.55 -2.56 -2.90
C CYS A 90 8.23 -2.72 -1.53
N SER A 91 8.24 -1.63 -0.78
CA SER A 91 8.50 -1.65 0.66
C SER A 91 7.48 -2.54 1.38
N PRO A 92 7.86 -3.20 2.49
CA PRO A 92 6.96 -4.00 3.30
C PRO A 92 5.85 -3.23 4.03
N SER A 93 5.87 -1.89 4.03
CA SER A 93 4.77 -1.10 4.60
C SER A 93 3.44 -1.43 3.93
N LEU A 94 2.36 -1.61 4.70
CA LEU A 94 1.02 -1.91 4.21
C LEU A 94 0.56 -0.93 3.13
N ARG A 95 0.79 0.37 3.36
CA ARG A 95 0.50 1.44 2.39
C ARG A 95 1.20 1.26 1.04
N CYS A 96 2.42 0.73 1.01
CA CYS A 96 3.18 0.49 -0.22
C CYS A 96 2.63 -0.73 -0.96
N ILE A 97 2.32 -1.81 -0.23
CA ILE A 97 1.68 -3.01 -0.78
C ILE A 97 0.33 -2.66 -1.39
N GLN A 98 -0.53 -1.93 -0.67
CA GLN A 98 -1.84 -1.48 -1.15
C GLN A 98 -1.74 -0.57 -2.39
N THR A 99 -0.72 0.30 -2.44
CA THR A 99 -0.46 1.13 -3.62
C THR A 99 -0.13 0.24 -4.83
N CYS A 100 0.77 -0.74 -4.68
CA CYS A 100 1.13 -1.64 -5.77
C CYS A 100 -0.04 -2.52 -6.23
N ASP A 101 -0.87 -3.00 -5.30
CA ASP A 101 -2.06 -3.79 -5.63
C ASP A 101 -3.07 -2.98 -6.47
N ALA A 102 -3.37 -1.76 -6.03
CA ALA A 102 -4.27 -0.85 -6.74
C ALA A 102 -3.71 -0.41 -8.10
N PHE A 103 -2.40 -0.13 -8.17
CA PHE A 103 -1.71 0.15 -9.43
C PHE A 103 -1.83 -1.02 -10.42
N LEU A 104 -1.55 -2.25 -9.98
CA LEU A 104 -1.67 -3.45 -10.82
C LEU A 104 -3.12 -3.71 -11.25
N LYS A 105 -4.10 -3.40 -10.40
CA LYS A 105 -5.52 -3.40 -10.78
C LYS A 105 -5.80 -2.40 -11.91
N GLY A 106 -5.31 -1.16 -11.80
CA GLY A 106 -5.44 -0.14 -12.85
C GLY A 106 -4.75 -0.53 -14.16
N CYS A 107 -3.58 -1.17 -14.07
CA CYS A 107 -2.89 -1.75 -15.23
C CYS A 107 -3.61 -2.97 -15.84
N SER A 108 -4.62 -3.52 -15.16
CA SER A 108 -5.27 -4.80 -15.51
C SER A 108 -4.31 -5.99 -15.48
N LYS A 109 -3.29 -5.97 -14.61
CA LYS A 109 -2.24 -7.00 -14.49
C LYS A 109 -2.18 -7.68 -13.11
N LYS A 110 -3.15 -7.41 -12.24
CA LYS A 110 -3.19 -7.93 -10.86
C LYS A 110 -3.12 -9.46 -10.78
N SER A 111 -3.69 -10.19 -11.74
CA SER A 111 -3.61 -11.65 -11.81
C SER A 111 -2.29 -12.18 -12.40
N GLU A 112 -1.57 -11.35 -13.14
CA GLU A 112 -0.38 -11.74 -13.92
C GLU A 112 0.92 -11.50 -13.15
N ILE A 113 1.00 -10.38 -12.42
CA ILE A 113 2.23 -9.94 -11.78
C ILE A 113 2.09 -10.03 -10.27
N LYS A 114 3.02 -10.75 -9.64
CA LYS A 114 3.16 -10.79 -8.17
C LYS A 114 3.99 -9.61 -7.69
N ILE A 115 3.54 -9.01 -6.58
CA ILE A 115 4.27 -7.96 -5.87
C ILE A 115 5.44 -8.60 -5.11
N ARG A 116 6.66 -8.11 -5.34
CA ARG A 116 7.87 -8.55 -4.65
C ARG A 116 8.16 -7.61 -3.48
N VAL A 117 7.87 -8.07 -2.27
CA VAL A 117 8.13 -7.29 -1.06
C VAL A 117 9.63 -7.32 -0.75
N GLU A 118 10.27 -6.16 -0.75
CA GLU A 118 11.71 -5.99 -0.56
C GLU A 118 11.98 -5.10 0.67
N PRO A 119 12.40 -5.67 1.82
CA PRO A 119 12.71 -4.91 3.03
C PRO A 119 13.75 -3.81 2.85
N GLY A 120 14.68 -3.94 1.89
CA GLY A 120 15.65 -2.91 1.56
C GLY A 120 15.05 -1.63 0.99
N LEU A 121 13.77 -1.65 0.57
CA LEU A 121 13.01 -0.47 0.13
C LEU A 121 12.26 0.23 1.27
N TYR A 122 12.35 -0.28 2.51
CA TYR A 122 11.73 0.37 3.65
C TYR A 122 12.38 1.74 3.92
N GLU A 123 11.58 2.65 4.47
CA GLU A 123 12.03 4.01 4.73
C GLU A 123 13.12 4.06 5.82
N TRP A 124 13.78 5.22 5.93
CA TRP A 124 14.88 5.38 6.87
C TRP A 124 14.42 5.23 8.32
N TRP A 125 14.97 4.22 9.00
CA TRP A 125 14.63 3.81 10.35
C TRP A 125 14.65 4.90 11.42
N VAL A 126 15.52 5.91 11.29
CA VAL A 126 15.65 7.00 12.27
C VAL A 126 14.33 7.75 12.47
N LEU A 127 13.41 7.69 11.50
CA LEU A 127 12.11 8.32 11.57
C LEU A 127 11.10 7.63 12.50
N PHE A 128 11.38 6.40 13.00
CA PHE A 128 10.40 5.58 13.74
C PHE A 128 10.93 4.94 15.05
N GLY A 129 12.16 5.25 15.46
CA GLY A 129 12.78 4.71 16.68
C GLY A 129 13.46 3.35 16.49
N ASP A 130 13.67 2.61 17.58
CA ASP A 130 14.50 1.39 17.61
C ASP A 130 13.78 0.09 17.17
N ARG A 131 12.60 0.17 16.52
CA ARG A 131 11.84 -1.05 16.15
C ARG A 131 11.17 -0.97 14.78
N LEU A 132 11.27 -2.05 14.00
CA LEU A 132 10.44 -2.25 12.80
C LEU A 132 8.97 -2.43 13.16
N PRO A 133 8.05 -2.01 12.28
CA PRO A 133 6.67 -2.45 12.37
C PRO A 133 6.56 -3.97 12.21
N ASP A 134 5.57 -4.55 12.88
CA ASP A 134 5.18 -5.94 12.65
C ASP A 134 4.45 -6.05 11.30
N TRP A 135 5.21 -6.22 10.23
CA TRP A 135 4.68 -6.34 8.86
C TRP A 135 3.84 -7.59 8.67
N LEU A 136 2.82 -7.48 7.81
CA LEU A 136 2.01 -8.63 7.40
C LEU A 136 2.86 -9.62 6.57
N THR A 137 2.71 -10.89 6.88
CA THR A 137 3.22 -11.99 6.06
C THR A 137 2.38 -12.14 4.80
N PRO A 138 2.90 -12.80 3.74
CA PRO A 138 2.12 -13.09 2.53
C PRO A 138 0.82 -13.88 2.75
N LYS A 139 0.65 -14.55 3.89
CA LYS A 139 -0.60 -15.27 4.24
C LYS A 139 -1.63 -14.36 4.90
N GLU A 140 -1.20 -13.23 5.45
CA GLU A 140 -2.05 -12.25 6.14
C GLU A 140 -2.48 -11.09 5.21
N LEU A 141 -1.96 -11.07 3.97
CA LEU A 141 -2.31 -10.16 2.87
C LEU A 141 -3.33 -10.81 1.94
#